data_AF-A0A3C1BIM8-F1
#
_entry.id   AF-A0A3C1BIM8-F1
#
_cell.length_a   1.000
_cell.length_b   1.000
_cell.length_c   1.000
_cell.angle_alpha   90.00
_cell.angle_beta   90.00
_cell.angle_gamma   90.00
#
_symmetry.space_group_name_H-M   'P 1'
#
loop_
_entity.id
_entity.type
_entity.pdbx_description
1 polymer ?
#
loop_
_entity_poly.entity_id
_entity_poly.type
_entity_poly.pdbx_seq_one_letter_code
_entity_poly.pdbx_strand_id
1 'polypeptide(L)'
;MRIDKEPERIIMETPDTQSSDEEVINIGHKELKLTHLNKIYWKEEGITKGQLINYYRKMAELIMPYLKDKPISMRRQPNGISDPGFFQKDTDTLTLPPWVKTKPLYSESNDKNINYIIGDDAATLLYMVNLGCIEINPWLSSYKHSDKPDFLVIDLDPHDVPFTEVVEIALKTREIFARMKLDVFVKTSGSKGLHIYCCLGAKYDYDFVRMFAEQAANLIHNELPGITSVERNPA
;
A
#
# COMPACT_ATOMS: atom_id res chain seq x y z
N MET A 1 -7.18 -13.64 7.38
CA MET A 1 -8.01 -14.60 6.62
C MET A 1 -9.41 -13.98 6.50
N ARG A 2 -10.02 -13.93 5.31
CA ARG A 2 -11.43 -13.52 5.20
C ARG A 2 -12.25 -14.56 5.96
N ILE A 3 -12.90 -14.14 7.04
CA ILE A 3 -13.75 -15.01 7.86
C ILE A 3 -15.22 -14.93 7.45
N ASP A 4 -15.52 -14.06 6.47
CA ASP A 4 -16.86 -13.78 5.97
C ASP A 4 -17.30 -14.75 4.87
N LYS A 5 -16.37 -15.42 4.16
CA LYS A 5 -16.66 -16.32 3.05
C LYS A 5 -15.64 -17.46 2.94
N GLU A 6 -16.13 -18.67 2.67
CA GLU A 6 -15.30 -19.82 2.30
C GLU A 6 -14.54 -19.57 0.98
N PRO A 7 -13.32 -20.09 0.79
CA PRO A 7 -12.51 -19.89 -0.41
C PRO A 7 -13.24 -20.23 -1.70
N GLU A 8 -14.01 -21.32 -1.71
CA GLU A 8 -14.73 -21.82 -2.88
C GLU A 8 -15.92 -20.93 -3.26
N ARG A 9 -16.32 -20.00 -2.38
CA ARG A 9 -17.44 -19.06 -2.58
C ARG A 9 -16.96 -17.68 -2.99
N ILE A 10 -15.65 -17.48 -3.16
CA ILE A 10 -15.11 -16.22 -3.65
C ILE A 10 -15.34 -16.14 -5.16
N ILE A 11 -16.23 -15.24 -5.56
CA ILE A 11 -16.46 -14.86 -6.95
C ILE A 11 -15.86 -13.48 -7.22
N MET A 12 -15.57 -13.20 -8.49
CA MET A 12 -15.20 -11.86 -8.95
C MET A 12 -16.35 -10.88 -8.64
N GLU A 13 -16.05 -9.80 -7.93
CA GLU A 13 -17.05 -8.77 -7.61
C GLU A 13 -17.29 -7.89 -8.85
N THR A 14 -18.56 -7.68 -9.20
CA THR A 14 -18.94 -6.76 -10.27
C THR A 14 -19.19 -5.38 -9.68
N PRO A 15 -18.51 -4.33 -10.16
CA PRO A 15 -18.71 -3.01 -9.60
C PRO A 15 -20.09 -2.42 -10.00
N ASP A 16 -20.66 -1.61 -9.11
CA ASP A 16 -21.97 -0.97 -9.28
C ASP A 16 -22.00 -0.10 -10.56
N THR A 17 -23.17 0.01 -11.20
CA THR A 17 -23.37 0.93 -12.33
C THR A 17 -23.41 2.39 -11.85
N GLN A 18 -22.65 3.26 -12.52
CA GLN A 18 -22.56 4.69 -12.19
C GLN A 18 -23.19 5.54 -13.30
N SER A 19 -24.04 6.50 -12.92
CA SER A 19 -24.81 7.33 -13.87
C SER A 19 -24.32 8.79 -13.96
N SER A 20 -23.78 9.36 -12.89
CA SER A 20 -23.26 10.74 -12.87
C SER A 20 -21.74 10.78 -13.09
N ASP A 21 -21.26 11.75 -13.88
CA ASP A 21 -19.81 11.94 -14.13
C ASP A 21 -19.12 12.82 -13.07
N GLU A 22 -19.89 13.59 -12.30
CA GLU A 22 -19.44 14.34 -11.13
C GLU A 22 -20.35 14.06 -9.94
N GLU A 23 -19.81 14.18 -8.73
CA GLU A 23 -20.54 14.01 -7.47
C GLU A 23 -19.87 14.88 -6.41
N VAL A 24 -20.65 15.54 -5.55
CA VAL A 24 -20.12 16.19 -4.34
C VAL A 24 -20.56 15.38 -3.14
N ILE A 25 -19.60 14.89 -2.37
CA ILE A 25 -19.86 14.10 -1.16
C ILE A 25 -19.39 14.82 0.09
N ASN A 26 -20.11 14.61 1.19
CA ASN A 26 -19.74 15.12 2.50
C ASN A 26 -19.31 13.97 3.41
N ILE A 27 -18.10 14.06 3.95
CA ILE A 27 -17.55 13.09 4.90
C ILE A 27 -17.29 13.84 6.20
N GLY A 28 -18.24 13.74 7.14
CA GLY A 28 -18.30 14.66 8.27
C GLY A 28 -18.48 16.10 7.79
N HIS A 29 -17.56 17.00 8.16
CA HIS A 29 -17.56 18.41 7.76
C HIS A 29 -16.70 18.69 6.51
N LYS A 30 -16.19 17.66 5.84
CA LYS A 30 -15.32 17.79 4.67
C LYS A 30 -16.12 17.56 3.40
N GLU A 31 -16.26 18.62 2.61
CA GLU A 31 -16.82 18.54 1.26
C GLU A 31 -15.73 18.08 0.28
N LEU A 32 -16.05 17.07 -0.54
CA LEU A 32 -15.16 16.52 -1.57
C LEU A 32 -15.91 16.46 -2.91
N LYS A 33 -15.43 17.23 -3.88
CA LYS A 33 -15.89 17.15 -5.28
C LYS A 33 -15.16 16.03 -6.01
N LEU A 34 -15.90 15.02 -6.44
CA LEU A 34 -15.45 13.93 -7.30
C LEU A 34 -15.75 14.28 -8.77
N THR A 35 -14.81 13.95 -9.66
CA THR A 35 -14.89 14.32 -11.08
C THR A 35 -14.50 13.16 -11.99
N HIS A 36 -14.97 13.20 -13.24
CA HIS A 36 -14.65 12.21 -14.28
C HIS A 36 -14.95 10.76 -13.84
N LEU A 37 -16.07 10.57 -13.14
CA LEU A 37 -16.45 9.31 -12.53
C LEU A 37 -16.67 8.21 -13.59
N ASN A 38 -17.11 8.58 -14.79
CA ASN A 38 -17.36 7.63 -15.88
C ASN A 38 -16.08 7.31 -16.68
N LYS A 39 -14.93 7.90 -16.33
CA LYS A 39 -13.66 7.64 -17.02
C LYS A 39 -13.21 6.20 -16.80
N ILE A 40 -12.96 5.48 -17.89
CA ILE A 40 -12.50 4.09 -17.85
C ILE A 40 -11.04 4.03 -17.38
N TYR A 41 -10.78 3.31 -16.29
CA TYR A 41 -9.43 3.05 -15.77
C TYR A 41 -8.90 1.67 -16.17
N TRP A 42 -9.79 0.67 -16.23
CA TRP A 42 -9.50 -0.67 -16.74
C TRP A 42 -10.34 -0.92 -17.99
N LYS A 43 -9.70 -0.89 -19.16
CA LYS A 43 -10.39 -0.95 -20.45
C LYS A 43 -11.00 -2.32 -20.73
N GLU A 44 -10.29 -3.39 -20.37
CA GLU A 44 -10.72 -4.77 -20.63
C GLU A 44 -11.91 -5.16 -19.74
N GLU A 45 -11.87 -4.76 -18.47
CA GLU A 45 -12.89 -5.04 -17.46
C GLU A 45 -14.02 -4.01 -17.45
N GLY A 46 -13.87 -2.89 -18.16
CA GLY A 46 -14.82 -1.78 -18.17
C GLY A 46 -14.93 -1.03 -16.83
N ILE A 47 -13.94 -1.14 -15.95
CA ILE A 47 -13.98 -0.51 -14.62
C ILE A 47 -13.63 0.98 -14.73
N THR A 48 -14.50 1.80 -14.17
CA THR A 48 -14.40 3.26 -14.16
C THR A 48 -13.69 3.81 -12.91
N LYS A 49 -13.25 5.07 -12.98
CA LYS A 49 -12.71 5.83 -11.86
C LYS A 49 -13.69 5.90 -10.69
N GLY A 50 -14.97 6.13 -10.98
CA GLY A 50 -15.99 6.23 -9.94
C GLY A 50 -16.23 4.90 -9.22
N GLN A 51 -16.14 3.77 -9.93
CA GLN A 51 -16.18 2.45 -9.32
C GLN A 51 -14.97 2.18 -8.42
N LEU A 52 -13.77 2.62 -8.82
CA LEU A 52 -12.58 2.57 -7.96
C LEU A 52 -12.76 3.40 -6.68
N ILE A 53 -13.29 4.63 -6.81
CA ILE A 53 -13.61 5.49 -5.65
C ILE A 53 -14.61 4.80 -4.74
N ASN A 54 -15.66 4.19 -5.29
CA ASN A 54 -16.66 3.46 -4.52
C ASN A 54 -16.06 2.24 -3.80
N TYR A 55 -15.14 1.52 -4.42
CA TYR A 55 -14.40 0.43 -3.78
C TYR A 55 -13.62 0.94 -2.56
N TYR A 56 -12.80 1.98 -2.73
CA TYR A 56 -12.05 2.57 -1.62
C TYR A 56 -12.97 3.14 -0.53
N ARG A 57 -14.14 3.66 -0.90
CA ARG A 57 -15.16 4.15 0.04
C ARG A 57 -15.70 3.01 0.90
N LYS A 58 -16.05 1.87 0.31
CA LYS A 58 -16.52 0.67 1.03
C LYS A 58 -15.42 0.06 1.91
N MET A 59 -14.17 0.11 1.46
CA MET A 59 -13.02 -0.48 2.16
C MET A 59 -12.34 0.46 3.15
N ALA A 60 -12.78 1.72 3.25
CA ALA A 60 -12.09 2.76 4.02
C ALA A 60 -11.85 2.35 5.47
N GLU A 61 -12.83 1.77 6.16
CA GLU A 61 -12.70 1.35 7.57
C GLU A 61 -11.61 0.29 7.78
N LEU A 62 -11.39 -0.60 6.79
CA LEU A 62 -10.38 -1.65 6.84
C LEU A 62 -8.99 -1.12 6.45
N ILE A 63 -8.93 -0.16 5.54
CA ILE A 63 -7.67 0.40 5.02
C ILE A 63 -7.09 1.43 5.99
N MET A 64 -7.94 2.31 6.54
CA MET A 64 -7.51 3.48 7.29
C MET A 64 -6.59 3.20 8.49
N PRO A 65 -6.78 2.13 9.28
CA PRO A 65 -5.84 1.78 10.36
C PRO A 65 -4.39 1.65 9.89
N TYR A 66 -4.17 1.23 8.64
CA TYR A 66 -2.83 1.04 8.05
C TYR A 66 -2.29 2.28 7.34
N LEU A 67 -3.11 3.32 7.13
CA LEU A 67 -2.68 4.59 6.54
C LEU A 67 -2.55 5.71 7.59
N LYS A 68 -3.19 5.54 8.75
CA LYS A 68 -3.31 6.59 9.77
C LYS A 68 -1.94 7.13 10.18
N ASP A 69 -1.81 8.45 10.11
CA ASP A 69 -0.60 9.21 10.45
C ASP A 69 0.65 8.83 9.62
N LYS A 70 0.48 8.18 8.46
CA LYS A 70 1.59 7.81 7.58
C LYS A 70 1.72 8.77 6.41
N PRO A 71 2.94 9.22 6.09
CA PRO A 71 3.24 9.87 4.81
C PRO A 71 2.94 8.94 3.65
N ILE A 72 2.28 9.45 2.62
CA ILE A 72 1.84 8.66 1.47
C ILE A 72 2.63 9.04 0.21
N SER A 73 3.22 8.03 -0.44
CA SER A 73 3.67 8.13 -1.82
C SER A 73 2.55 7.65 -2.74
N MET A 74 2.08 8.49 -3.64
CA MET A 74 0.96 8.17 -4.54
C MET A 74 1.47 7.69 -5.90
N ARG A 75 1.04 6.51 -6.36
CA ARG A 75 1.20 6.11 -7.76
C ARG A 75 -0.05 6.53 -8.52
N ARG A 76 0.07 7.60 -9.29
CA ARG A 76 -1.06 8.20 -10.01
C ARG A 76 -1.09 7.74 -11.45
N GLN A 77 -2.26 7.31 -11.89
CA GLN A 77 -2.60 6.90 -13.25
C GLN A 77 -3.90 7.58 -13.67
N PRO A 78 -3.89 8.90 -13.89
CA PRO A 78 -5.11 9.68 -14.10
C PRO A 78 -5.88 9.27 -15.37
N ASN A 79 -5.23 8.56 -16.30
CA ASN A 79 -5.80 8.06 -17.55
C ASN A 79 -6.12 6.55 -17.54
N GLY A 80 -5.93 5.86 -16.42
CA GLY A 80 -6.13 4.42 -16.30
C GLY A 80 -4.83 3.62 -16.36
N ILE A 81 -4.95 2.31 -16.17
CA ILE A 81 -3.80 1.42 -15.94
C ILE A 81 -2.91 1.19 -17.17
N SER A 82 -3.47 1.36 -18.38
CA SER A 82 -2.74 1.15 -19.63
C SER A 82 -1.87 2.34 -20.03
N ASP A 83 -2.10 3.51 -19.43
CA ASP A 83 -1.35 4.73 -19.73
C ASP A 83 -0.22 4.95 -18.70
N PRO A 84 0.86 5.66 -19.07
CA PRO A 84 1.93 5.99 -18.14
C PRO A 84 1.42 6.67 -16.87
N GLY A 85 1.86 6.15 -15.73
CA GLY A 85 1.65 6.77 -14.43
C GLY A 85 2.89 7.51 -13.92
N PHE A 86 2.77 8.13 -12.76
CA PHE A 86 3.89 8.78 -12.07
C PHE A 86 3.77 8.65 -10.56
N PHE A 87 4.90 8.69 -9.88
CA PHE A 87 4.95 8.81 -8.42
C PHE A 87 4.88 10.26 -8.01
N GLN A 88 3.99 10.57 -7.06
CA GLN A 88 3.91 11.87 -6.41
C GLN A 88 4.14 11.72 -4.91
N LYS A 89 5.19 12.38 -4.42
CA LYS A 89 5.54 12.48 -3.00
C LYS A 89 5.33 13.91 -2.50
N ASP A 90 5.84 14.87 -3.27
CA ASP A 90 5.72 16.30 -2.98
C ASP A 90 4.38 16.86 -3.47
N THR A 91 3.74 17.69 -2.66
CA THR A 91 2.44 18.29 -2.93
C THR A 91 2.45 19.79 -2.69
N ASP A 92 1.82 20.54 -3.60
CA ASP A 92 1.66 21.97 -3.44
C ASP A 92 0.52 22.27 -2.47
N THR A 93 0.89 22.63 -1.24
CA THR A 93 -0.04 22.94 -0.15
C THR A 93 -1.02 24.08 -0.44
N LEU A 94 -0.73 24.97 -1.40
CA LEU A 94 -1.61 26.07 -1.77
C LEU A 94 -2.83 25.62 -2.58
N THR A 95 -2.74 24.44 -3.21
CA THR A 95 -3.79 23.90 -4.09
C THR A 95 -4.63 22.81 -3.43
N LEU A 96 -4.26 22.37 -2.23
CA LEU A 96 -4.95 21.32 -1.51
C LEU A 96 -6.21 21.85 -0.81
N PRO A 97 -7.27 21.04 -0.72
CA PRO A 97 -8.36 21.33 0.20
C PRO A 97 -7.82 21.55 1.62
N PRO A 98 -8.33 22.54 2.38
CA PRO A 98 -7.76 22.95 3.67
C PRO A 98 -7.79 21.84 4.74
N TRP A 99 -8.62 20.81 4.52
CA TRP A 99 -8.76 19.67 5.42
C TRP A 99 -7.80 18.50 5.10
N VAL A 100 -7.03 18.58 4.00
CA VAL A 100 -6.00 17.59 3.66
C VAL A 100 -4.76 17.90 4.48
N LYS A 101 -4.39 16.98 5.37
CA LYS A 101 -3.21 17.14 6.22
C LYS A 101 -1.94 16.84 5.44
N THR A 102 -0.94 17.71 5.56
CA THR A 102 0.41 17.49 5.03
C THR A 102 1.47 17.64 6.11
N LYS A 103 2.65 17.06 5.88
CA LYS A 103 3.85 17.29 6.69
C LYS A 103 5.09 17.45 5.81
N PRO A 104 5.95 18.44 6.10
CA PRO A 104 7.26 18.54 5.47
C PRO A 104 8.18 17.46 6.05
N LEU A 105 8.72 16.60 5.19
CA LEU A 105 9.65 15.55 5.57
C LEU A 105 10.85 15.53 4.62
N TYR A 106 12.01 15.19 5.16
CA TYR A 106 13.24 15.17 4.38
C TYR A 106 13.17 14.08 3.31
N SER A 107 13.53 14.44 2.09
CA SER A 107 13.65 13.52 0.97
C SER A 107 15.10 13.50 0.52
N GLU A 108 15.80 12.40 0.78
CA GLU A 108 17.20 12.22 0.35
C GLU A 108 17.38 12.43 -1.16
N SER A 109 16.46 11.90 -1.98
CA SER A 109 16.53 12.04 -3.45
C SER A 109 16.39 13.47 -3.96
N ASN A 110 15.81 14.37 -3.15
CA ASN A 110 15.60 15.77 -3.52
C ASN A 110 16.48 16.73 -2.71
N ASP A 111 17.25 16.20 -1.75
CA ASP A 111 18.09 16.94 -0.81
C ASP A 111 17.36 18.11 -0.11
N LYS A 112 16.07 17.92 0.18
CA LYS A 112 15.22 18.94 0.80
C LYS A 112 14.01 18.33 1.49
N ASN A 113 13.35 19.14 2.32
CA ASN A 113 12.02 18.81 2.81
C ASN A 113 10.98 18.96 1.69
N ILE A 114 10.13 17.94 1.53
CA ILE A 114 8.98 17.94 0.63
C ILE A 114 7.70 17.67 1.41
N ASN A 115 6.57 18.13 0.89
CA ASN A 115 5.29 18.03 1.58
C ASN A 115 4.56 16.74 1.20
N TYR A 116 4.52 15.78 2.11
CA TYR A 116 3.73 14.56 1.95
C TYR A 116 2.29 14.77 2.42
N ILE A 117 1.32 14.21 1.67
CA ILE A 117 -0.02 13.99 2.21
C ILE A 117 0.07 12.91 3.30
N ILE A 118 -0.62 13.16 4.41
CA ILE A 118 -0.75 12.21 5.51
C ILE A 118 -2.06 11.45 5.37
N GLY A 119 -2.01 10.12 5.42
CA GLY A 119 -3.20 9.29 5.55
C GLY A 119 -3.90 9.60 6.88
N ASP A 120 -4.93 10.44 6.88
CA ASP A 120 -5.57 10.90 8.13
C ASP A 120 -6.96 10.30 8.33
N ASP A 121 -7.75 10.25 7.26
CA ASP A 121 -9.15 9.79 7.28
C ASP A 121 -9.64 9.36 5.89
N ALA A 122 -10.88 8.84 5.86
CA ALA A 122 -11.54 8.40 4.64
C ALA A 122 -11.68 9.52 3.59
N ALA A 123 -11.88 10.78 4.00
CA ALA A 123 -11.94 11.90 3.07
C ALA A 123 -10.61 12.09 2.33
N THR A 124 -9.49 12.01 3.07
CA THR A 124 -8.14 12.08 2.51
C THR A 124 -7.85 10.90 1.59
N LEU A 125 -8.26 9.68 1.98
CA LEU A 125 -8.18 8.49 1.13
C LEU A 125 -8.89 8.71 -0.22
N LEU A 126 -10.17 9.10 -0.19
CA LEU A 126 -10.96 9.28 -1.41
C LEU A 126 -10.47 10.47 -2.25
N TYR A 127 -9.92 11.51 -1.62
CA TYR A 127 -9.25 12.60 -2.33
C TYR A 127 -8.06 12.09 -3.14
N MET A 128 -7.17 11.29 -2.55
CA MET A 128 -6.03 10.72 -3.27
C MET A 128 -6.49 9.86 -4.46
N VAL A 129 -7.49 9.01 -4.26
CA VAL A 129 -8.07 8.18 -5.32
C VAL A 129 -8.69 9.07 -6.42
N ASN A 130 -9.38 10.16 -6.04
CA ASN A 130 -9.93 11.12 -7.00
C ASN A 130 -8.86 11.86 -7.81
N LEU A 131 -7.64 12.02 -7.29
CA LEU A 131 -6.48 12.51 -8.05
C LEU A 131 -5.93 11.47 -9.06
N GLY A 132 -6.54 10.29 -9.13
CA GLY A 132 -6.12 9.17 -9.95
C GLY A 132 -5.06 8.29 -9.29
N CYS A 133 -4.93 8.32 -7.97
CA CYS A 133 -4.04 7.42 -7.24
C CYS A 133 -4.65 6.01 -7.20
N ILE A 134 -4.07 5.08 -7.96
CA ILE A 134 -4.51 3.67 -7.96
C ILE A 134 -3.80 2.89 -6.86
N GLU A 135 -2.47 3.09 -6.71
CA GLU A 135 -1.68 2.45 -5.66
C GLU A 135 -1.27 3.47 -4.59
N ILE A 136 -1.64 3.18 -3.35
CA ILE A 136 -1.37 4.02 -2.18
C ILE A 136 -0.23 3.39 -1.41
N ASN A 137 0.91 4.08 -1.33
CA ASN A 137 2.14 3.55 -0.75
C ASN A 137 2.48 4.31 0.55
N PRO A 138 1.97 3.86 1.71
CA PRO A 138 2.30 4.47 2.98
C PRO A 138 3.73 4.15 3.41
N TRP A 139 4.36 5.07 4.13
CA TRP A 139 5.60 4.77 4.85
C TRP A 139 5.39 3.69 5.91
N LEU A 140 6.46 2.97 6.24
CA LEU A 140 6.44 2.01 7.35
C LEU A 140 6.40 2.69 8.72
N SER A 141 6.84 3.95 8.82
CA SER A 141 6.75 4.79 10.03
C SER A 141 5.62 5.83 9.93
N SER A 142 5.18 6.34 11.08
CA SER A 142 4.35 7.53 11.17
C SER A 142 5.18 8.80 11.01
N TYR A 143 4.58 9.90 10.53
CA TYR A 143 5.25 11.21 10.53
C TYR A 143 5.63 11.70 11.94
N LYS A 144 5.01 11.16 13.00
CA LYS A 144 5.29 11.53 14.40
C LYS A 144 6.61 10.95 14.91
N HIS A 145 7.00 9.80 14.36
CA HIS A 145 8.23 9.07 14.68
C HIS A 145 8.83 8.56 13.38
N SER A 146 9.22 9.49 12.50
CA SER A 146 9.56 9.19 11.11
C SER A 146 10.78 8.28 10.96
N ASP A 147 11.63 8.19 11.97
CA ASP A 147 12.83 7.36 12.05
C ASP A 147 12.55 5.92 12.56
N LYS A 148 11.36 5.66 13.11
CA LYS A 148 11.02 4.39 13.76
C LYS A 148 9.84 3.71 13.09
N PRO A 149 10.06 2.70 12.22
CA PRO A 149 8.97 2.03 11.54
C PRO A 149 8.09 1.22 12.50
N ASP A 150 6.79 1.21 12.20
CA ASP A 150 5.80 0.38 12.88
C ASP A 150 5.96 -1.10 12.49
N PHE A 151 6.50 -1.36 11.29
CA PHE A 151 6.60 -2.69 10.71
C PHE A 151 7.98 -2.96 10.10
N LEU A 152 8.43 -4.20 10.26
CA LEU A 152 9.36 -4.83 9.32
C LEU A 152 8.56 -5.54 8.24
N VAL A 153 9.06 -5.52 7.02
CA VAL A 153 8.46 -6.25 5.89
C VAL A 153 9.51 -7.14 5.23
N ILE A 154 9.21 -8.42 5.08
CA ILE A 154 9.89 -9.32 4.15
C ILE A 154 9.07 -9.33 2.87
N ASP A 155 9.68 -8.88 1.77
CA ASP A 155 9.08 -8.85 0.46
C ASP A 155 9.55 -10.07 -0.35
N LEU A 156 8.61 -10.94 -0.72
CA LEU A 156 8.87 -12.12 -1.52
C LEU A 156 8.49 -11.81 -2.96
N ASP A 157 9.50 -11.50 -3.77
CA ASP A 157 9.34 -11.16 -5.19
C ASP A 157 9.79 -12.32 -6.09
N PRO A 158 8.88 -13.12 -6.66
CA PRO A 158 9.23 -14.24 -7.50
C PRO A 158 9.68 -13.81 -8.90
N HIS A 159 10.82 -14.37 -9.33
CA HIS A 159 11.31 -14.25 -10.71
C HIS A 159 11.17 -15.59 -11.43
N ASP A 160 10.14 -15.70 -12.29
CA ASP A 160 9.87 -16.88 -13.13
C ASP A 160 9.75 -18.22 -12.38
N VAL A 161 9.31 -18.18 -11.12
CA VAL A 161 9.05 -19.37 -10.29
C VAL A 161 7.55 -19.59 -10.06
N PRO A 162 7.11 -20.84 -9.82
CA PRO A 162 5.74 -21.13 -9.43
C PRO A 162 5.36 -20.43 -8.12
N PHE A 163 4.12 -19.91 -8.04
CA PHE A 163 3.61 -19.28 -6.82
C PHE A 163 3.61 -20.22 -5.60
N THR A 164 3.57 -21.54 -5.81
CA THR A 164 3.69 -22.54 -4.75
C THR A 164 5.02 -22.44 -3.99
N GLU A 165 6.12 -22.07 -4.66
CA GLU A 165 7.40 -21.84 -4.00
C GLU A 165 7.35 -20.59 -3.11
N VAL A 166 6.67 -19.52 -3.57
CA VAL A 166 6.45 -18.32 -2.76
C VAL A 166 5.66 -18.64 -1.49
N VAL A 167 4.66 -19.52 -1.59
CA VAL A 167 3.89 -20.01 -0.43
C VAL A 167 4.77 -20.83 0.52
N GLU A 168 5.63 -21.70 0.00
CA GLU A 168 6.59 -22.48 0.81
C GLU A 168 7.53 -21.56 1.59
N ILE A 169 8.11 -20.54 0.92
CA ILE A 169 8.98 -19.55 1.54
C ILE A 169 8.22 -18.74 2.60
N ALA A 170 6.95 -18.39 2.35
CA ALA A 170 6.14 -17.66 3.33
C ALA A 170 5.84 -18.50 4.59
N LEU A 171 5.53 -19.80 4.42
CA LEU A 171 5.33 -20.72 5.55
C LEU A 171 6.62 -20.91 6.34
N LYS A 172 7.76 -21.05 5.65
CA LYS A 172 9.08 -21.14 6.28
C LYS A 172 9.44 -19.86 7.03
N THR A 173 9.17 -18.70 6.46
CA THR A 173 9.36 -17.41 7.12
C THR A 173 8.59 -17.35 8.43
N ARG A 174 7.32 -17.80 8.44
CA ARG A 174 6.52 -17.89 9.67
C ARG A 174 7.16 -18.80 10.72
N GLU A 175 7.67 -19.97 10.33
CA GLU A 175 8.37 -20.89 11.25
C GLU A 175 9.61 -20.24 11.88
N ILE A 176 10.44 -19.58 11.08
CA ILE A 176 11.66 -18.92 11.53
C ILE A 176 11.32 -17.79 12.52
N PHE A 177 10.35 -16.94 12.20
CA PHE A 177 9.91 -15.87 13.11
C PHE A 177 9.27 -16.42 14.40
N ALA A 178 8.53 -17.52 14.32
CA ALA A 178 7.98 -18.17 15.51
C ALA A 178 9.06 -18.67 16.48
N ARG A 179 10.21 -19.15 15.98
CA ARG A 179 11.37 -19.53 16.84
C ARG A 179 11.94 -18.33 17.59
N MET A 180 11.84 -17.13 17.01
CA MET A 180 12.22 -15.85 17.64
C MET A 180 11.11 -15.27 18.52
N LYS A 181 9.96 -15.96 18.65
CA LYS A 181 8.75 -15.48 19.35
C LYS A 181 8.19 -14.18 18.76
N LEU A 182 8.29 -14.04 17.44
CA LEU A 182 7.74 -12.92 16.68
C LEU A 182 6.56 -13.39 15.84
N ASP A 183 5.45 -12.69 15.97
CA ASP A 183 4.27 -12.92 15.13
C ASP A 183 4.42 -12.19 13.79
N VAL A 184 4.02 -12.88 12.72
CA VAL A 184 4.03 -12.32 11.36
C VAL A 184 2.68 -12.47 10.66
N PHE A 185 2.38 -11.52 9.78
CA PHE A 185 1.12 -11.44 9.04
C PHE A 185 1.40 -11.31 7.56
N VAL A 186 0.73 -12.11 6.73
CA VAL A 186 0.94 -12.12 5.29
C VAL A 186 -0.18 -11.40 4.55
N LYS A 187 0.17 -10.68 3.48
CA LYS A 187 -0.75 -10.22 2.46
C LYS A 187 -0.18 -10.48 1.06
N THR A 188 -1.05 -10.58 0.06
CA THR A 188 -0.61 -10.55 -1.33
C THR A 188 -0.04 -9.16 -1.67
N SER A 189 0.92 -9.10 -2.60
CA SER A 189 1.41 -7.81 -3.10
C SER A 189 0.39 -7.13 -4.03
N GLY A 190 -0.49 -7.92 -4.67
CA GLY A 190 -1.38 -7.48 -5.74
C GLY A 190 -0.75 -7.64 -7.14
N SER A 191 0.50 -8.10 -7.20
CA SER A 191 1.22 -8.50 -8.41
C SER A 191 1.56 -9.99 -8.32
N LYS A 192 2.84 -10.38 -8.36
CA LYS A 192 3.27 -11.78 -8.35
C LYS A 192 3.63 -12.34 -6.96
N GLY A 193 3.90 -11.47 -6.00
CA GLY A 193 4.55 -11.80 -4.73
C GLY A 193 3.68 -11.73 -3.47
N LEU A 194 4.35 -11.90 -2.32
CA LEU A 194 3.77 -11.80 -0.98
C LEU A 194 4.58 -10.84 -0.11
N HIS A 195 3.89 -10.08 0.74
CA HIS A 195 4.55 -9.29 1.79
C HIS A 195 4.24 -9.91 3.15
N ILE A 196 5.27 -10.08 3.98
CA ILE A 196 5.16 -10.61 5.33
C ILE A 196 5.57 -9.53 6.32
N TYR A 197 4.61 -9.11 7.14
CA TYR A 197 4.75 -8.01 8.11
C TYR A 197 5.02 -8.54 9.50
N CYS A 198 5.98 -7.93 10.20
CA CYS A 198 6.22 -8.10 11.63
C CYS A 198 6.02 -6.75 12.33
N CYS A 199 5.17 -6.69 13.35
CA CYS A 199 4.92 -5.45 14.10
C CYS A 199 6.07 -5.15 15.07
N LEU A 200 6.60 -3.93 15.03
CA LEU A 200 7.74 -3.48 15.83
C LEU A 200 7.35 -2.45 16.91
N GLY A 201 6.14 -1.90 16.83
CA GLY A 201 5.64 -0.91 17.77
C GLY A 201 6.46 0.38 17.81
N ALA A 202 7.10 0.77 16.71
CA ALA A 202 7.91 1.97 16.57
C ALA A 202 9.04 2.11 17.63
N LYS A 203 9.65 0.98 18.02
CA LYS A 203 10.70 0.94 19.05
C LYS A 203 12.12 1.08 18.53
N TYR A 204 12.34 0.73 17.27
CA TYR A 204 13.66 0.60 16.65
C TYR A 204 13.79 1.56 15.48
N ASP A 205 15.00 2.02 15.19
CA ASP A 205 15.28 2.83 14.00
C ASP A 205 15.36 1.98 12.73
N TYR A 206 15.35 2.64 11.57
CA TYR A 206 15.44 1.96 10.28
C TYR A 206 16.72 1.16 10.07
N ASP A 207 17.86 1.61 10.61
CA ASP A 207 19.13 0.90 10.44
C ASP A 207 19.12 -0.45 11.15
N PHE A 208 18.65 -0.48 12.40
CA PHE A 208 18.47 -1.72 13.15
C PHE A 208 17.47 -2.65 12.46
N VAL A 209 16.34 -2.12 11.99
CA VAL A 209 15.29 -2.91 11.34
C VAL A 209 15.77 -3.50 10.03
N ARG A 210 16.53 -2.75 9.22
CA ARG A 210 17.16 -3.24 8.00
C ARG A 210 18.15 -4.36 8.30
N MET A 211 19.04 -4.16 9.27
CA MET A 211 20.00 -5.19 9.68
C MET A 211 19.29 -6.48 10.10
N PHE A 212 18.24 -6.37 10.93
CA PHE A 212 17.48 -7.54 11.37
C PHE A 212 16.74 -8.23 10.20
N ALA A 213 16.16 -7.47 9.27
CA ALA A 213 15.53 -8.01 8.07
C ALA A 213 16.53 -8.77 7.18
N GLU A 214 17.74 -8.24 7.01
CA GLU A 214 18.82 -8.91 6.26
C GLU A 214 19.24 -10.22 6.95
N GLN A 215 19.37 -10.25 8.27
CA GLN A 215 19.65 -11.48 9.01
C GLN A 215 18.51 -12.50 8.87
N ALA A 216 17.25 -12.06 8.96
CA ALA A 216 16.09 -12.93 8.77
C ALA A 216 16.05 -13.52 7.36
N ALA A 217 16.32 -12.70 6.33
CA ALA A 217 16.39 -13.15 4.94
C ALA A 217 17.49 -14.21 4.74
N ASN A 218 18.66 -14.02 5.34
CA ASN A 218 19.74 -15.02 5.31
C ASN A 218 19.36 -16.33 6.00
N LEU A 219 18.64 -16.29 7.13
CA LEU A 219 18.14 -17.49 7.79
C LEU A 219 17.13 -18.25 6.91
N ILE A 220 16.22 -17.52 6.25
CA ILE A 220 15.27 -18.10 5.29
C ILE A 220 16.02 -18.75 4.14
N HIS A 221 17.01 -18.06 3.58
CA HIS A 221 17.83 -18.57 2.49
C HIS A 221 18.61 -19.83 2.87
N ASN A 222 19.19 -19.88 4.07
CA ASN A 222 19.91 -21.05 4.55
C ASN A 222 19.00 -22.29 4.71
N GLU A 223 17.72 -22.11 5.03
CA GLU A 223 16.76 -23.23 5.11
C GLU A 223 16.17 -23.64 3.76
N LEU A 224 16.11 -22.71 2.79
CA LEU A 224 15.53 -22.93 1.45
C LEU A 224 16.45 -22.42 0.32
N PRO A 225 17.72 -22.84 0.25
CA PRO A 225 18.68 -22.24 -0.69
C PRO A 225 18.36 -22.52 -2.16
N GLY A 226 17.58 -23.57 -2.44
CA GLY A 226 17.21 -23.95 -3.81
C GLY A 226 16.12 -23.08 -4.45
N ILE A 227 15.36 -22.33 -3.65
CA ILE A 227 14.20 -21.55 -4.11
C ILE A 227 14.23 -20.08 -3.65
N THR A 228 15.36 -19.62 -3.08
CA THR A 228 15.51 -18.25 -2.58
C THR A 228 16.86 -17.66 -3.02
N SER A 229 16.91 -16.33 -3.11
CA SER A 229 18.15 -15.56 -3.26
C SER A 229 18.10 -14.32 -2.36
N VAL A 230 19.25 -13.95 -1.80
CA VAL A 230 19.47 -12.71 -1.05
C VAL A 230 20.38 -11.73 -1.80
N GLU A 231 20.85 -12.12 -2.98
CA GLU A 231 21.65 -11.26 -3.83
C GLU A 231 20.77 -10.14 -4.39
N ARG A 232 21.19 -8.89 -4.18
CA ARG A 232 20.59 -7.75 -4.85
C ARG A 232 21.10 -7.73 -6.29
N ASN A 233 20.34 -8.29 -7.21
CA ASN A 233 20.59 -8.05 -8.63
C ASN A 233 19.94 -6.71 -9.00
N PRO A 234 20.71 -5.65 -9.31
CA PRO A 234 20.12 -4.41 -9.80
C PRO A 234 19.52 -4.68 -11.17
N ALA A 235 18.19 -4.75 -11.24
CA ALA A 235 17.47 -4.57 -12.49
C ALA A 235 17.62 -3.13 -13.00
#